data_AF-A0A3E2YQ10-F1
#
_entry.id   AF-A0A3E2YQ10-F1
#
_cell.length_a   1.000
_cell.length_b   1.000
_cell.length_c   1.000
_cell.angle_alpha   90.00
_cell.angle_beta   90.00
_cell.angle_gamma   90.00
#
_symmetry.space_group_name_H-M   'P 1'
#
loop_
_entity.id
_entity.type
_entity.pdbx_description
1 polymer ?
#
loop_
_entity_poly.entity_id
_entity_poly.type
_entity_poly.pdbx_seq_one_letter_code
_entity_poly.pdbx_strand_id
1 'polypeptide(L)'
;MTYIVKAPMEGYSGEVAGVHLVKGSYTGGLTPSALAYFQGAGYKVEQVAEPAPAEEGGKTPARSASKADWVAFATSEAGGQRFSAEDAEKLTRDQLAEKYLGPKQD
;
A
#
# COMPACT_ATOMS: atom_id res chain seq x y z
N MET A 1 -13.02 10.98 4.86
CA MET A 1 -11.92 11.74 4.24
C MET A 1 -10.72 11.67 5.16
N THR A 2 -9.61 11.10 4.68
CA THR A 2 -8.39 10.95 5.46
C THR A 2 -7.44 12.10 5.15
N TYR A 3 -6.67 12.53 6.13
CA TYR A 3 -5.69 13.60 5.97
C TYR A 3 -4.38 13.15 6.61
N ILE A 4 -3.28 13.49 5.95
CA ILE A 4 -1.94 13.40 6.50
C ILE A 4 -1.53 14.80 6.95
N VAL A 5 -1.22 14.95 8.23
CA VAL A 5 -0.71 16.19 8.81
C VAL A 5 0.73 15.97 9.21
N LYS A 6 1.65 16.82 8.72
CA LYS A 6 3.04 16.86 9.14
C LYS A 6 3.31 18.15 9.92
N ALA A 7 3.88 17.98 11.11
CA ALA A 7 4.34 19.06 11.96
C ALA A 7 5.54 19.77 11.32
N PRO A 8 5.67 21.10 11.51
CA PRO A 8 6.84 21.84 11.08
C PRO A 8 8.10 21.48 11.90
N MET A 9 7.93 20.97 13.13
CA MET A 9 9.02 20.44 13.94
C MET A 9 9.16 18.93 13.75
N GLU A 10 10.35 18.49 13.38
CA GLU A 10 10.67 17.07 13.25
C GLU A 10 10.58 16.36 14.62
N GLY A 11 9.89 15.21 14.66
CA GLY A 11 9.82 14.36 15.85
C GLY A 11 8.83 14.80 16.93
N TYR A 12 8.12 15.92 16.77
CA TYR A 12 7.15 16.38 17.77
C TYR A 12 6.04 15.35 18.01
N SER A 13 5.89 14.87 19.24
CA SER A 13 4.83 13.93 19.62
C SER A 13 3.96 14.57 20.69
N GLY A 14 2.67 14.67 20.43
CA GLY A 14 1.75 15.41 21.29
C GLY A 14 0.38 15.61 20.64
N GLU A 15 -0.57 16.08 21.44
CA GLU A 15 -1.92 16.39 20.97
C GLU A 15 -2.01 17.85 20.52
N VAL A 16 -2.52 18.08 19.32
CA VAL A 16 -2.74 19.42 18.75
C VAL A 16 -4.14 19.47 18.15
N ALA A 17 -4.95 20.44 18.57
CA ALA A 17 -6.33 20.60 18.10
C ALA A 17 -7.18 19.30 18.21
N GLY A 18 -6.92 18.48 19.25
CA GLY A 18 -7.59 17.20 19.48
C GLY A 18 -7.08 16.04 18.61
N VAL A 19 -5.94 16.21 17.94
CA VAL A 19 -5.31 15.22 17.06
C VAL A 19 -3.98 14.81 17.65
N HIS A 20 -3.77 13.51 17.82
CA HIS A 20 -2.53 12.99 18.39
C HIS A 20 -1.48 12.79 17.30
N LEU A 21 -0.46 13.65 17.26
CA LEU A 21 0.68 13.51 16.37
C LEU A 21 1.71 12.58 16.99
N VAL A 22 2.22 11.64 16.19
CA VAL A 22 3.29 10.72 16.57
C VAL A 22 4.47 10.98 15.65
N LYS A 23 5.64 11.31 16.22
CA LYS A 23 6.85 11.69 15.47
C LYS A 23 6.63 12.81 14.45
N GLY A 24 5.78 13.77 14.78
CA GLY A 24 5.46 14.93 13.96
C GLY A 24 4.54 14.61 12.80
N SER A 25 3.86 13.46 12.81
CA SER A 25 2.92 13.08 11.76
C SER A 25 1.61 12.54 12.33
N TYR A 26 0.51 12.79 11.65
CA TYR A 26 -0.80 12.20 11.91
C TYR A 26 -1.43 11.78 10.59
N THR A 27 -2.07 10.61 10.58
CA THR A 27 -2.85 10.12 9.44
C THR A 27 -4.20 9.68 9.97
N GLY A 28 -5.27 10.31 9.51
CA GLY A 28 -6.61 9.93 9.93
C GLY A 28 -7.68 10.93 9.54
N GLY A 29 -8.89 10.71 10.07
CA GLY A 29 -9.97 11.69 9.95
C GLY A 29 -9.63 12.96 10.71
N LEU A 30 -9.84 14.12 10.09
CA LEU A 30 -9.76 15.42 10.76
C LEU A 30 -11.15 16.03 10.83
N THR A 31 -11.45 16.67 11.96
CA THR A 31 -12.60 17.57 12.06
C THR A 31 -12.32 18.83 11.23
N PRO A 32 -13.35 19.51 10.70
CA PRO A 32 -13.18 20.75 9.94
C PRO A 32 -12.42 21.83 10.74
N SER A 33 -12.61 21.87 12.06
CA SER A 33 -11.90 22.78 12.96
C SER A 33 -10.40 22.47 13.05
N ALA A 34 -10.03 21.19 13.13
CA ALA A 34 -8.63 20.77 13.16
C ALA A 34 -7.94 21.06 11.82
N LEU A 35 -8.63 20.82 10.70
CA LEU A 35 -8.12 21.11 9.36
C LEU A 35 -7.82 22.61 9.18
N ALA A 36 -8.75 23.48 9.57
CA ALA A 36 -8.54 24.93 9.52
C ALA A 36 -7.36 25.38 10.39
N TYR A 37 -7.22 24.79 11.58
CA TYR A 37 -6.10 25.07 12.48
C TYR A 37 -4.76 24.71 11.82
N PHE A 38 -4.62 23.49 11.29
CA PHE A 38 -3.37 23.03 10.70
C PHE A 38 -2.98 23.84 9.44
N GLN A 39 -3.95 24.19 8.60
CA GLN A 39 -3.70 25.05 7.43
C GLN A 39 -3.24 26.46 7.83
N GLY A 40 -3.78 27.03 8.91
CA GLY A 40 -3.39 28.36 9.40
C GLY A 40 -2.10 28.38 10.22
N ALA A 41 -1.79 27.29 10.93
CA ALA A 41 -0.64 27.19 11.83
C ALA A 41 0.66 26.74 11.13
N GLY A 42 0.67 26.65 9.80
CA GLY A 42 1.85 26.31 9.00
C GLY A 42 2.18 24.80 8.97
N TYR A 43 1.24 23.94 9.33
CA TYR A 43 1.39 22.50 9.18
C TYR A 43 1.17 22.11 7.72
N LYS A 44 1.87 21.06 7.27
CA LYS A 44 1.62 20.49 5.94
C LYS A 44 0.45 19.53 6.05
N VAL A 45 -0.70 19.89 5.47
CA VAL A 45 -1.89 19.06 5.41
C VAL A 45 -2.06 18.53 4.00
N GLU A 46 -1.96 17.21 3.83
CA GLU A 46 -2.20 16.52 2.57
C GLU A 46 -3.53 15.77 2.68
N GLN A 47 -4.49 16.09 1.81
CA GLN A 47 -5.73 15.34 1.72
C GLN A 47 -5.46 14.05 0.98
N VAL A 48 -5.52 12.93 1.70
CA VAL A 48 -5.48 11.61 1.10
C VAL A 48 -6.93 11.18 1.04
N ALA A 49 -7.55 11.34 -0.13
CA ALA A 49 -8.75 10.58 -0.43
C ALA A 49 -8.44 9.14 0.00
N GLU A 50 -9.24 8.61 0.92
CA GLU A 50 -9.18 7.22 1.35
C GLU A 50 -8.82 6.40 0.12
N PRO A 51 -7.68 5.70 0.09
CA PRO A 51 -7.39 4.91 -1.09
C PRO A 51 -8.60 4.00 -1.23
N ALA A 52 -9.36 4.15 -2.32
CA ALA A 52 -10.12 3.04 -2.85
C ALA A 52 -9.19 1.86 -2.71
N PRO A 53 -9.57 0.83 -1.91
CA PRO A 53 -8.66 -0.08 -1.23
C PRO A 53 -7.49 -0.28 -2.15
N ALA A 54 -6.33 0.31 -1.78
CA ALA A 54 -5.13 0.12 -2.55
C ALA A 54 -5.09 -1.39 -2.72
N GLU A 55 -5.13 -1.86 -3.96
CA GLU A 55 -4.87 -3.25 -4.24
C GLU A 55 -3.53 -3.51 -3.56
N GLU A 56 -3.57 -4.11 -2.37
CA GLU A 56 -2.53 -5.01 -1.90
C GLU A 56 -2.50 -6.23 -2.82
N GLY A 57 -2.56 -6.01 -4.14
CA GLY A 57 -1.95 -6.88 -5.11
C GLY A 57 -0.46 -6.62 -4.94
N GLY A 58 0.18 -7.39 -4.06
CA GLY A 58 1.63 -7.45 -3.99
C GLY A 58 2.16 -7.91 -5.33
N LYS A 59 2.29 -7.00 -6.31
CA LYS A 59 2.70 -7.21 -7.71
C LYS A 59 2.31 -8.57 -8.30
N THR A 60 1.19 -9.16 -7.88
CA THR A 60 0.85 -10.51 -8.29
C THR A 60 0.30 -10.34 -9.69
N PRO A 61 0.99 -10.85 -10.72
CA PRO A 61 0.56 -10.67 -12.08
C PRO A 61 -0.88 -11.17 -12.22
N ALA A 62 -1.69 -10.50 -13.05
CA ALA A 62 -3.05 -10.97 -13.28
C ALA A 62 -3.02 -12.41 -13.82
N ARG A 63 -4.06 -13.21 -13.55
CA ARG A 63 -4.14 -14.59 -14.09
C ARG A 63 -4.03 -14.64 -15.62
N SER A 64 -4.42 -13.56 -16.29
CA SER A 64 -4.30 -13.38 -17.74
C SER A 64 -2.94 -12.81 -18.21
N ALA A 65 -2.04 -12.41 -17.30
CA ALA A 65 -0.73 -11.87 -17.63
C ALA A 65 0.16 -12.91 -18.34
N SER A 66 1.19 -12.46 -19.04
CA SER A 66 2.06 -13.36 -19.82
C SER A 66 2.82 -14.34 -18.91
N LYS A 67 3.18 -15.52 -19.44
CA LYS A 67 4.02 -16.49 -18.72
C LYS A 67 5.32 -15.85 -18.20
N ALA A 68 5.95 -14.97 -18.98
CA ALA A 68 7.14 -14.24 -18.58
C ALA A 68 6.93 -13.38 -17.31
N ASP A 69 5.77 -12.76 -17.18
CA ASP A 69 5.39 -11.93 -16.03
C ASP A 69 5.20 -12.81 -14.77
N TRP A 70 4.57 -13.98 -14.95
CA TRP A 70 4.44 -15.00 -13.91
C TRP A 70 5.77 -15.62 -13.48
N VAL A 71 6.70 -15.88 -14.41
CA VAL A 71 8.04 -16.39 -14.09
C VAL A 71 8.88 -15.32 -13.36
N ALA A 72 8.82 -14.07 -13.82
CA ALA A 72 9.49 -12.95 -13.14
C ALA A 72 8.93 -12.76 -11.72
N PHE A 73 7.61 -12.89 -11.55
CA PHE A 73 6.99 -12.83 -10.24
C PHE A 73 7.39 -14.01 -9.33
N ALA A 74 7.35 -15.23 -9.85
CA ALA A 74 7.67 -16.45 -9.10
C ALA A 74 9.15 -16.52 -8.68
N THR A 75 10.04 -15.89 -9.44
CA THR A 75 11.48 -15.76 -9.12
C THR A 75 11.81 -14.54 -8.26
N SER A 76 10.85 -13.63 -8.09
CA SER A 76 10.99 -12.41 -7.30
C SER A 76 10.60 -12.65 -5.83
N GLU A 77 11.12 -11.81 -4.93
CA GLU A 77 10.74 -11.81 -3.51
C GLU A 77 9.28 -11.38 -3.30
N ALA A 78 8.66 -10.76 -4.29
CA ALA A 78 7.25 -10.38 -4.27
C ALA A 78 6.29 -11.59 -4.28
N GLY A 79 6.74 -12.75 -4.75
CA GLY A 79 5.93 -13.97 -4.83
C GLY A 79 5.72 -14.69 -3.49
N GLY A 80 6.45 -14.33 -2.43
CA GLY A 80 6.41 -15.04 -1.14
C GLY A 80 7.06 -16.44 -1.16
N GLN A 81 6.83 -17.23 -2.22
CA GLN A 81 7.55 -18.48 -2.50
C GLN A 81 8.48 -18.26 -3.69
N ARG A 82 9.79 -18.23 -3.42
CA ARG A 82 10.83 -18.07 -4.45
C ARG A 82 11.05 -19.39 -5.18
N PHE A 83 10.55 -19.49 -6.40
CA PHE A 83 10.93 -20.58 -7.30
C PHE A 83 12.25 -20.24 -7.99
N SER A 84 13.04 -21.27 -8.28
CA SER A 84 14.14 -21.13 -9.23
C SER A 84 13.59 -20.87 -10.63
N ALA A 85 14.32 -20.12 -11.45
CA ALA A 85 13.92 -19.83 -12.83
C ALA A 85 13.57 -21.10 -13.61
N GLU A 86 14.35 -22.18 -13.42
CA GLU A 86 14.12 -23.47 -14.06
C GLU A 86 12.80 -24.14 -13.66
N ASP A 87 12.38 -24.01 -12.40
CA ASP A 87 11.10 -24.55 -11.91
C ASP A 87 9.92 -23.70 -12.37
N ALA A 88 10.08 -22.37 -12.35
CA ALA A 88 9.07 -21.44 -12.84
C ALA A 88 8.84 -21.61 -14.36
N GLU A 89 9.90 -21.87 -15.14
CA GLU A 89 9.78 -22.10 -16.59
C GLU A 89 9.14 -23.44 -16.95
N LYS A 90 9.24 -24.46 -16.09
CA LYS A 90 8.55 -25.75 -16.26
C LYS A 90 7.04 -25.65 -16.03
N LEU A 91 6.61 -24.68 -15.23
CA LEU A 91 5.20 -24.44 -14.96
C LEU A 91 4.56 -23.58 -16.06
N THR A 92 3.26 -23.80 -16.29
CA THR A 92 2.48 -22.95 -17.19
C THR A 92 2.03 -21.70 -16.45
N ARG A 93 1.66 -20.65 -17.20
CA ARG A 93 1.06 -19.43 -16.65
C ARG A 93 -0.09 -19.75 -15.69
N ASP A 94 -1.00 -20.64 -16.11
CA ASP A 94 -2.18 -20.97 -15.29
C ASP A 94 -1.76 -21.71 -14.01
N GLN A 95 -0.84 -22.66 -14.09
CA GLN A 95 -0.31 -23.37 -12.91
C GLN A 95 0.37 -22.40 -11.92
N LEU A 96 1.16 -21.44 -12.42
CA LEU A 96 1.75 -20.40 -11.57
C LEU A 96 0.64 -19.55 -10.93
N ALA A 97 -0.32 -19.10 -11.72
CA ALA A 97 -1.46 -18.34 -11.20
C ALA A 97 -2.25 -19.11 -10.14
N GLU A 98 -2.47 -20.41 -10.33
CA GLU A 98 -3.16 -21.26 -9.34
C GLU A 98 -2.39 -21.42 -8.05
N LYS A 99 -1.06 -21.54 -8.14
CA LYS A 99 -0.19 -21.66 -6.96
C LYS A 99 -0.19 -20.40 -6.10
N TYR A 100 -0.30 -19.22 -6.71
CA TYR A 100 -0.22 -17.93 -6.01
C TYR A 100 -1.58 -17.29 -5.71
N LEU A 101 -2.57 -17.42 -6.60
CA LEU A 101 -3.91 -16.82 -6.46
C LEU A 101 -4.98 -17.83 -6.02
N GLY A 102 -4.67 -19.12 -6.02
CA GLY A 102 -5.61 -20.20 -5.68
C GLY A 102 -6.38 -20.78 -6.88
N PRO A 103 -7.13 -21.87 -6.65
CA PRO A 103 -7.89 -22.54 -7.71
C PRO A 103 -8.93 -21.60 -8.30
N LYS A 104 -9.13 -21.68 -9.63
CA LYS A 104 -10.20 -20.95 -10.29
C LYS A 104 -11.53 -21.44 -9.73
N GLN A 105 -12.29 -20.58 -9.06
CA GLN A 105 -13.70 -20.88 -8.84
C GLN A 105 -14.38 -20.85 -10.21
N ASP A 106 -14.86 -22.01 -10.63
CA ASP A 106 -15.67 -22.23 -11.83
C ASP A 106 -17.09 -21.67 -11.65
#